data_AF-A0A504YY05-F1
#
_entry.id   AF-A0A504YY05-F1
#
_cell.length_a   1.000
_cell.length_b   1.000
_cell.length_c   1.000
_cell.angle_alpha   90.00
_cell.angle_beta   90.00
_cell.angle_gamma   90.00
#
_symmetry.space_group_name_H-M   'P 1'
#
loop_
_entity.id
_entity.type
_entity.pdbx_description
1 polymer ?
#
loop_
_entity_poly.entity_id
_entity_poly.type
_entity_poly.pdbx_seq_one_letter_code
_entity_poly.pdbx_strand_id
1 'polypeptide(L)'
;MWASLLATLFRATALSFFIFVCASMHSFVLPNEKYSTETFALLTPYLTFLVLNVIYYLSANALQLAVSKVAHGALFCVNLALSLFVCILFWSMFLYDKGLLIAESRINVIPMWFHHAAHSAGVFINLIDAVLWKPSAPLFSSLVLLSFFAGGYIYL
;
A
#
# COMPACT_ATOMS: atom_id res chain seq x y z
N MET A 1 21.52 3.61 -17.58
CA MET A 1 21.15 2.19 -17.83
C MET A 1 21.03 1.41 -16.52
N TRP A 2 22.07 1.37 -15.67
CA TRP A 2 22.04 0.67 -14.37
C TRP A 2 20.95 1.13 -13.40
N ALA A 3 20.74 2.45 -13.25
CA ALA A 3 19.73 2.98 -12.34
C ALA A 3 18.29 2.58 -12.74
N SER A 4 17.99 2.60 -14.05
CA SER A 4 16.67 2.18 -14.56
C SER A 4 16.43 0.70 -14.36
N LEU A 5 17.45 -0.14 -14.61
CA LEU A 5 17.36 -1.58 -14.38
C LEU A 5 17.12 -1.90 -12.89
N LEU A 6 17.84 -1.22 -11.99
CA LEU A 6 17.67 -1.36 -10.55
C LEU A 6 16.26 -0.96 -10.10
N ALA A 7 15.74 0.17 -10.59
CA ALA A 7 14.37 0.61 -10.31
C ALA A 7 13.33 -0.40 -10.81
N THR A 8 13.49 -0.93 -12.02
CA THR A 8 12.58 -1.95 -12.57
C THR A 8 12.59 -3.23 -11.74
N LEU A 9 13.77 -3.74 -11.36
CA LEU A 9 13.89 -4.92 -10.51
C LEU A 9 13.26 -4.68 -9.14
N PHE A 10 13.55 -3.53 -8.52
CA PHE A 10 12.95 -3.15 -7.24
C PHE A 10 11.43 -3.12 -7.31
N ARG A 11 10.85 -2.48 -8.33
CA ARG A 11 9.39 -2.39 -8.53
C ARG A 11 8.76 -3.75 -8.80
N ALA A 12 9.44 -4.65 -9.52
CA ALA A 12 8.98 -6.02 -9.71
C ALA A 12 8.94 -6.77 -8.36
N THR A 13 9.97 -6.65 -7.54
CA THR A 13 9.99 -7.21 -6.18
C THR A 13 8.91 -6.61 -5.30
N ALA A 14 8.71 -5.30 -5.34
CA ALA A 14 7.65 -4.59 -4.62
C ALA A 14 6.27 -5.10 -5.04
N LEU A 15 6.01 -5.22 -6.35
CA LEU A 15 4.77 -5.77 -6.88
C LEU A 15 4.53 -7.20 -6.38
N SER A 16 5.54 -8.07 -6.44
CA SER A 16 5.45 -9.43 -5.92
C SER A 16 5.12 -9.46 -4.44
N PHE A 17 5.69 -8.55 -3.64
CA PHE A 17 5.36 -8.41 -2.22
C PHE A 17 3.88 -8.03 -2.01
N PHE A 18 3.35 -7.03 -2.72
CA PHE A 18 1.94 -6.66 -2.55
C PHE A 18 0.97 -7.74 -3.03
N ILE A 19 1.29 -8.45 -4.10
CA ILE A 19 0.52 -9.62 -4.54
C ILE A 19 0.56 -10.72 -3.46
N PHE A 20 1.74 -10.99 -2.89
CA PHE A 20 1.90 -11.95 -1.80
C PHE A 20 1.04 -11.58 -0.58
N VAL A 21 1.00 -10.29 -0.20
CA VAL A 21 0.15 -9.83 0.91
C VAL A 21 -1.32 -10.00 0.57
N CYS A 22 -1.78 -9.61 -0.62
CA CYS A 22 -3.18 -9.86 -1.04
C CYS A 22 -3.54 -11.35 -0.98
N ALA A 23 -2.67 -12.23 -1.48
CA ALA A 23 -2.89 -13.67 -1.47
C ALA A 23 -2.88 -14.26 -0.05
N SER A 24 -1.93 -13.85 0.78
CA SER A 24 -1.80 -14.33 2.16
C SER A 24 -2.98 -13.89 3.03
N MET A 25 -3.53 -12.70 2.79
CA MET A 25 -4.72 -12.23 3.48
C MET A 25 -5.91 -13.16 3.27
N HIS A 26 -6.09 -13.67 2.04
CA HIS A 26 -7.09 -14.69 1.76
C HIS A 26 -6.85 -15.96 2.57
N SER A 27 -5.60 -16.48 2.58
CA SER A 27 -5.26 -17.69 3.33
C SER A 27 -5.47 -17.54 4.85
N PHE A 28 -5.28 -16.35 5.40
CA PHE A 28 -5.51 -16.11 6.83
C PHE A 28 -6.99 -15.99 7.16
N VAL A 29 -7.74 -15.18 6.40
CA VAL A 29 -9.14 -14.86 6.73
C VAL A 29 -10.12 -15.95 6.28
N LEU A 30 -9.85 -16.60 5.15
CA LEU A 30 -10.72 -17.57 4.49
C LEU A 30 -9.96 -18.86 4.10
N PRO A 31 -9.38 -19.59 5.06
CA PRO A 31 -8.47 -20.71 4.79
C PRO A 31 -9.11 -21.89 4.05
N ASN A 32 -10.42 -22.08 4.20
CA ASN A 32 -11.15 -23.20 3.60
C ASN A 32 -11.89 -22.83 2.31
N GLU A 33 -11.91 -21.55 1.96
CA GLU A 33 -12.59 -21.08 0.75
C GLU A 33 -11.63 -21.08 -0.44
N LYS A 34 -12.19 -21.22 -1.65
CA LYS A 34 -11.41 -21.01 -2.87
C LYS A 34 -11.43 -19.53 -3.22
N TYR A 35 -10.29 -19.05 -3.74
CA TYR A 35 -10.21 -17.70 -4.25
C TYR A 35 -11.25 -17.49 -5.36
N SER A 36 -12.06 -16.46 -5.20
CA SER A 36 -13.16 -16.10 -6.09
C SER A 36 -13.35 -14.58 -6.06
N THR A 37 -14.16 -14.05 -6.99
CA THR A 37 -14.52 -12.63 -6.98
C THR A 37 -15.29 -12.24 -5.72
N GLU A 38 -16.09 -13.16 -5.18
CA GLU A 38 -16.87 -12.96 -3.96
C GLU A 38 -15.96 -12.91 -2.72
N THR A 39 -15.04 -13.87 -2.57
CA THR A 39 -14.08 -13.86 -1.45
C THR A 39 -13.15 -12.65 -1.53
N PHE A 40 -12.73 -12.24 -2.73
CA PHE A 40 -11.99 -10.99 -2.90
C PHE A 40 -12.83 -9.77 -2.50
N ALA A 41 -14.11 -9.70 -2.89
CA ALA A 41 -15.00 -8.61 -2.52
C ALA A 41 -15.13 -8.48 -0.99
N LEU A 42 -15.26 -9.60 -0.27
CA LEU A 42 -15.29 -9.64 1.19
C LEU A 42 -13.99 -9.17 1.85
N LEU A 43 -12.85 -9.37 1.18
CA LEU A 43 -11.54 -8.94 1.67
C LEU A 43 -11.21 -7.49 1.31
N THR A 44 -11.96 -6.88 0.37
CA THR A 44 -11.72 -5.50 -0.10
C THR A 44 -11.53 -4.50 1.04
N PRO A 45 -12.34 -4.47 2.11
CA PRO A 45 -12.15 -3.52 3.22
C PRO A 45 -10.76 -3.59 3.86
N TYR A 46 -10.14 -4.78 3.87
CA TYR A 46 -8.80 -5.01 4.39
C TYR A 46 -7.69 -4.79 3.36
N LEU A 47 -8.05 -4.73 2.07
CA LEU A 47 -7.11 -4.69 0.94
C LEU A 47 -7.14 -3.37 0.16
N THR A 48 -8.10 -2.47 0.41
CA THR A 48 -8.36 -1.26 -0.40
C THR A 48 -7.08 -0.47 -0.73
N PHE A 49 -6.25 -0.19 0.26
CA PHE A 49 -5.01 0.57 0.08
C PHE A 49 -3.84 -0.27 -0.45
N LEU A 50 -3.94 -1.59 -0.32
CA LEU A 50 -2.96 -2.53 -0.86
C LEU A 50 -3.15 -2.71 -2.37
N VAL A 51 -4.40 -2.71 -2.84
CA VAL A 51 -4.74 -2.72 -4.27
C VAL A 51 -4.18 -1.47 -4.97
N LEU A 52 -4.19 -0.31 -4.32
CA LEU A 52 -3.60 0.90 -4.88
C LEU A 52 -2.08 0.80 -5.03
N ASN A 53 -1.38 0.15 -4.10
CA ASN A 53 0.04 -0.16 -4.27
C ASN A 53 0.27 -1.11 -5.45
N VAL A 54 -0.57 -2.14 -5.62
CA VAL A 54 -0.50 -3.03 -6.80
C VAL A 54 -0.68 -2.25 -8.11
N ILE A 55 -1.69 -1.39 -8.19
CA ILE A 55 -1.94 -0.54 -9.37
C ILE A 55 -0.74 0.38 -9.65
N TYR A 56 -0.18 1.00 -8.61
CA TYR A 56 1.00 1.84 -8.74
C TYR A 56 2.18 1.04 -9.31
N TYR A 57 2.59 -0.07 -8.70
CA TYR A 57 3.77 -0.82 -9.13
C TYR A 57 3.59 -1.54 -10.47
N LEU A 58 2.36 -1.92 -10.84
CA LEU A 58 2.03 -2.41 -12.18
C LEU A 58 2.23 -1.33 -13.25
N SER A 59 1.79 -0.10 -12.97
CA SER A 59 1.82 0.99 -13.94
C SER A 59 3.13 1.79 -13.92
N ALA A 60 3.89 1.77 -12.83
CA ALA A 60 5.08 2.61 -12.64
C ALA A 60 6.16 2.39 -13.70
N ASN A 61 6.38 1.15 -14.13
CA ASN A 61 7.35 0.84 -15.19
C ASN A 61 6.87 1.34 -16.57
N ALA A 62 5.59 1.12 -16.90
CA ALA A 62 5.01 1.60 -18.16
C ALA A 62 4.98 3.14 -18.21
N LEU A 63 4.61 3.80 -17.11
CA LEU A 63 4.57 5.25 -17.00
C LEU A 63 5.96 5.89 -17.02
N GLN A 64 6.97 5.21 -16.47
CA GLN A 64 8.37 5.63 -16.53
C GLN A 64 8.92 5.58 -17.97
N LEU A 65 8.54 4.56 -18.75
CA LEU A 65 9.11 4.31 -20.07
C LEU A 65 8.34 4.97 -21.22
N ALA A 66 7.02 5.19 -21.09
CA ALA A 66 6.19 5.47 -22.27
C ALA A 66 5.15 6.59 -22.17
N VAL A 67 4.73 7.09 -20.99
CA VAL A 67 3.42 7.80 -20.93
C VAL A 67 3.42 9.22 -20.36
N SER A 68 4.20 9.60 -19.33
CA SER A 68 4.41 11.00 -18.90
C SER A 68 5.06 11.03 -17.52
N LYS A 69 6.16 11.77 -17.37
CA LYS A 69 6.80 11.98 -16.05
C LYS A 69 5.86 12.63 -15.04
N VAL A 70 4.94 13.48 -15.52
CA VAL A 70 3.94 14.17 -14.68
C VAL A 70 2.90 13.17 -14.16
N ALA A 71 2.36 12.31 -15.02
CA ALA A 71 1.38 11.30 -14.61
C ALA A 71 1.97 10.30 -13.61
N HIS A 72 3.20 9.85 -13.86
CA HIS A 72 3.93 8.99 -12.93
C HIS A 72 4.17 9.66 -11.58
N GLY A 73 4.58 10.93 -11.58
CA GLY A 73 4.77 11.72 -10.36
C GLY A 73 3.48 11.93 -9.57
N ALA A 74 2.36 12.22 -10.24
CA ALA A 74 1.06 12.34 -9.60
C ALA A 74 0.62 11.03 -8.95
N LEU A 75 0.76 9.91 -9.66
CA LEU A 75 0.40 8.60 -9.12
C LEU A 75 1.28 8.19 -7.93
N PHE A 76 2.58 8.50 -8.00
CA PHE A 76 3.48 8.35 -6.87
C PHE A 76 3.01 9.16 -5.65
N CYS A 77 2.64 10.44 -5.85
CA CYS A 77 2.18 11.29 -4.75
C CYS A 77 0.92 10.73 -4.07
N VAL A 78 -0.04 10.25 -4.85
CA VAL A 78 -1.26 9.61 -4.34
C VAL A 78 -0.90 8.33 -3.58
N ASN A 79 -0.07 7.45 -4.16
CA ASN A 79 0.30 6.18 -3.54
C ASN A 79 1.06 6.38 -2.22
N LEU A 80 1.99 7.35 -2.17
CA LEU A 80 2.73 7.69 -0.96
C LEU A 80 1.82 8.31 0.11
N ALA A 81 0.94 9.25 -0.26
CA ALA A 81 0.01 9.88 0.68
C ALA A 81 -0.91 8.85 1.36
N LEU A 82 -1.46 7.92 0.58
CA LEU A 82 -2.32 6.86 1.09
C LEU A 82 -1.55 5.84 1.93
N SER A 83 -0.34 5.47 1.50
CA SER A 83 0.51 4.57 2.29
C SER A 83 0.89 5.19 3.64
N LEU A 84 1.19 6.49 3.66
CA LEU A 84 1.44 7.23 4.91
C LEU A 84 0.19 7.30 5.78
N PHE A 85 -0.97 7.58 5.19
CA PHE A 85 -2.25 7.64 5.91
C PHE A 85 -2.53 6.32 6.62
N VAL A 86 -2.46 5.20 5.90
CA VAL A 86 -2.69 3.86 6.44
C VAL A 86 -1.67 3.52 7.51
N CYS A 87 -0.40 3.80 7.26
CA CYS A 87 0.68 3.51 8.22
C CYS A 87 0.47 4.28 9.53
N ILE A 88 0.25 5.59 9.44
CA ILE A 88 0.01 6.44 10.62
C ILE A 88 -1.24 5.97 11.36
N LEU A 89 -2.35 5.78 10.66
CA LEU A 89 -3.60 5.35 11.26
C LEU A 89 -3.45 3.99 11.96
N PHE A 90 -2.81 3.02 11.29
CA PHE A 90 -2.53 1.71 11.86
C PHE A 90 -1.69 1.82 13.14
N TRP A 91 -0.58 2.54 13.13
CA TRP A 91 0.30 2.67 14.28
C TRP A 91 -0.34 3.47 15.42
N SER A 92 -1.11 4.50 15.10
CA SER A 92 -1.89 5.27 16.09
C SER A 92 -2.89 4.38 16.80
N MET A 93 -3.68 3.59 16.07
CA MET A 93 -4.62 2.64 16.67
C MET A 93 -3.88 1.54 17.44
N PHE A 94 -2.83 0.95 16.86
CA PHE A 94 -2.05 -0.13 17.50
C PHE A 94 -1.46 0.28 18.85
N LEU A 95 -0.93 1.50 18.94
CA LEU A 95 -0.29 2.02 20.15
C LEU A 95 -1.30 2.56 21.17
N TYR A 96 -2.45 3.05 20.73
CA TYR A 96 -3.52 3.55 21.60
C TYR A 96 -4.36 2.41 22.18
N ASP A 97 -4.99 1.63 21.31
CA ASP A 97 -5.80 0.46 21.67
C ASP A 97 -5.90 -0.51 20.49
N LYS A 98 -5.27 -1.68 20.64
CA LYS A 98 -5.23 -2.73 19.60
C LYS A 98 -6.62 -3.27 19.26
N GLY A 99 -7.58 -3.19 20.18
CA GLY A 99 -8.96 -3.61 19.93
C GLY A 99 -9.66 -2.78 18.85
N LEU A 100 -9.16 -1.58 18.54
CA LEU A 100 -9.66 -0.73 17.45
C LEU A 100 -9.27 -1.23 16.06
N LEU A 101 -8.17 -1.97 15.94
CA LEU A 101 -7.69 -2.48 14.64
C LEU A 101 -8.51 -3.67 14.16
N ILE A 102 -8.74 -4.62 15.08
CA ILE A 102 -9.43 -5.87 14.82
C ILE A 102 -10.16 -6.25 16.10
N ALA A 103 -11.44 -6.63 15.97
CA ALA A 103 -12.21 -7.20 17.07
C ALA A 103 -11.46 -8.38 17.69
N GLU A 104 -11.44 -8.49 19.03
CA GLU A 104 -10.66 -9.52 19.75
C GLU A 104 -10.91 -10.94 19.24
N SER A 105 -12.13 -11.25 18.79
CA SER A 105 -12.51 -12.54 18.19
C SER A 105 -11.74 -12.89 16.91
N ARG A 106 -11.07 -11.93 16.27
CA ARG A 106 -10.31 -12.09 15.02
C ARG A 106 -8.82 -11.76 15.16
N ILE A 107 -8.35 -11.28 16.32
CA ILE A 107 -6.93 -10.94 16.56
C ILE A 107 -6.00 -12.14 16.33
N ASN A 108 -6.49 -13.36 16.55
CA ASN A 108 -5.70 -14.58 16.39
C ASN A 108 -5.73 -15.17 14.97
N VAL A 109 -6.51 -14.60 14.05
CA VAL A 109 -6.69 -15.15 12.69
C VAL A 109 -5.51 -14.75 11.79
N ILE A 110 -5.00 -13.54 11.97
CA ILE A 110 -3.95 -12.97 11.14
C ILE A 110 -2.70 -12.74 11.99
N PRO A 111 -1.52 -13.26 11.59
CA PRO A 111 -0.31 -13.05 12.35
C PRO A 111 0.05 -11.58 12.53
N MET A 112 0.50 -11.19 13.72
CA MET A 112 0.88 -9.80 14.02
C MET A 112 1.96 -9.24 13.09
N TRP A 113 2.95 -10.05 12.71
CA TRP A 113 3.98 -9.63 11.76
C TRP A 113 3.37 -9.22 10.41
N PHE A 114 2.30 -9.91 10.00
CA PHE A 114 1.63 -9.66 8.74
C PHE A 114 0.84 -8.35 8.80
N HIS A 115 0.19 -8.05 9.92
CA HIS A 115 -0.42 -6.74 10.16
C HIS A 115 0.61 -5.62 10.01
N HIS A 116 1.75 -5.71 10.70
CA HIS A 116 2.80 -4.69 10.60
C HIS A 116 3.31 -4.53 9.16
N ALA A 117 3.58 -5.64 8.47
CA ALA A 117 4.08 -5.63 7.11
C ALA A 117 3.08 -5.00 6.13
N ALA A 118 1.81 -5.43 6.17
CA ALA A 118 0.76 -4.96 5.28
C ALA A 118 0.49 -3.45 5.41
N HIS A 119 0.68 -2.87 6.59
CA HIS A 119 0.37 -1.46 6.86
C HIS A 119 1.60 -0.53 6.84
N SER A 120 2.82 -1.08 7.01
CA SER A 120 4.05 -0.27 7.08
C SER A 120 4.92 -0.37 5.84
N ALA A 121 4.98 -1.55 5.20
CA ALA A 121 5.93 -1.80 4.12
C ALA A 121 5.69 -0.87 2.92
N GLY A 122 4.42 -0.51 2.64
CA GLY A 122 4.08 0.45 1.59
C GLY A 122 4.84 1.76 1.69
N VAL A 123 4.99 2.34 2.89
CA VAL A 123 5.72 3.60 3.09
C VAL A 123 7.20 3.42 2.72
N PHE A 124 7.86 2.42 3.29
CA PHE A 124 9.29 2.21 3.06
C PHE A 124 9.60 1.86 1.60
N ILE A 125 8.77 1.01 0.98
CA ILE A 125 8.94 0.64 -0.42
C ILE A 125 8.78 1.88 -1.32
N ASN A 126 7.78 2.73 -1.07
CA ASN A 126 7.60 3.97 -1.82
C ASN A 126 8.77 4.96 -1.63
N LEU A 127 9.31 5.09 -0.41
CA LEU A 127 10.46 5.95 -0.16
C LEU A 127 11.72 5.44 -0.88
N ILE A 128 11.96 4.12 -0.89
CA ILE A 128 13.06 3.52 -1.64
C ILE A 128 12.86 3.75 -3.14
N ASP A 129 11.65 3.55 -3.66
CA ASP A 129 11.34 3.83 -5.06
C ASP A 129 11.68 5.29 -5.40
N ALA A 130 11.23 6.24 -4.56
CA ALA A 130 11.49 7.67 -4.74
C ALA A 130 12.98 8.00 -4.83
N VAL A 131 13.82 7.33 -4.04
CA VAL A 131 15.28 7.48 -4.10
C VAL A 131 15.85 6.93 -5.41
N LEU A 132 15.36 5.76 -5.85
CA LEU A 132 15.84 5.09 -7.07
C LEU A 132 15.47 5.83 -8.36
N TRP A 133 14.28 6.44 -8.42
CA TRP A 133 13.77 7.04 -9.66
C TRP A 133 13.63 8.56 -9.65
N LYS A 134 13.66 9.20 -8.47
CA LYS A 134 13.56 10.67 -8.28
C LYS A 134 12.32 11.27 -8.94
N PRO A 135 11.12 11.13 -8.33
CA PRO A 135 9.90 11.73 -8.83
C PRO A 135 10.07 13.22 -9.12
N SER A 136 9.52 13.68 -10.25
CA SER A 136 9.43 15.11 -10.55
C SER A 136 8.38 15.82 -9.68
N ALA A 137 7.58 15.07 -8.92
CA ALA A 137 6.54 15.62 -8.07
C ALA A 137 7.10 15.94 -6.67
N PRO A 138 6.73 17.08 -6.08
CA PRO A 138 7.24 17.48 -4.78
C PRO A 138 6.62 16.62 -3.67
N LEU A 139 7.44 16.13 -2.75
CA LEU A 139 7.00 15.41 -1.53
C LEU A 139 5.92 16.17 -0.75
N PHE A 140 5.94 17.51 -0.82
CA PHE A 140 4.93 18.36 -0.22
C PHE A 140 3.51 18.06 -0.73
N SER A 141 3.34 17.71 -2.01
CA SER A 141 2.04 17.32 -2.54
C SER A 141 1.49 16.05 -1.87
N SER A 142 2.35 15.09 -1.54
CA SER A 142 1.95 13.90 -0.79
C SER A 142 1.52 14.25 0.64
N LEU A 143 2.19 15.20 1.28
CA LEU A 143 1.82 15.67 2.62
C LEU A 143 0.48 16.40 2.62
N VAL A 144 0.21 17.24 1.62
CA VAL A 144 -1.10 17.92 1.46
C VAL A 144 -2.21 16.89 1.23
N LEU A 145 -1.99 15.92 0.35
CA LEU A 145 -2.95 14.84 0.12
C LEU A 145 -3.18 13.99 1.37
N LEU A 146 -2.13 13.70 2.13
CA LEU A 146 -2.23 13.01 3.42
C LEU A 146 -3.14 13.79 4.39
N SER A 147 -2.93 15.11 4.53
CA SER A 147 -3.80 15.95 5.36
C SER A 147 -5.25 15.94 4.88
N PHE A 148 -5.47 15.93 3.55
CA PHE A 148 -6.80 15.82 2.99
C PHE A 148 -7.48 14.49 3.32
N PHE A 149 -6.77 13.36 3.16
CA PHE A 149 -7.29 12.03 3.52
C PHE A 149 -7.55 11.91 5.03
N ALA A 150 -6.64 12.42 5.86
CA ALA A 150 -6.82 12.45 7.30
C ALA A 150 -8.02 13.32 7.72
N GLY A 151 -8.17 14.49 7.12
CA GLY A 151 -9.33 15.36 7.35
C GLY A 151 -10.64 14.70 6.95
N GLY A 152 -10.71 14.11 5.75
CA GLY A 152 -11.91 13.41 5.27
C GLY A 152 -12.34 12.25 6.16
N TYR A 153 -11.39 11.53 6.76
CA TYR A 153 -11.67 10.45 7.69
C TYR A 153 -12.30 10.92 9.01
N ILE A 154 -11.98 12.12 9.49
CA ILE A 154 -12.55 12.66 10.74
C ILE A 154 -14.04 13.01 10.59
N TYR A 155 -14.51 13.27 9.36
CA TYR A 155 -15.88 13.68 9.07
C TYR A 155 -16.82 12.54 8.61
N LEU A 156 -16.32 11.30 8.57
CA LEU A 156 -17.08 10.08 8.26
C LEU A 156 -17.36 9.29 9.54
#